data_AF-A0A6V7K054-F1
#
_entry.id   AF-A0A6V7K054-F1
#
_cell.length_a   1.000
_cell.length_b   1.000
_cell.length_c   1.000
_cell.angle_alpha   90.00
_cell.angle_beta   90.00
_cell.angle_gamma   90.00
#
_symmetry.space_group_name_H-M   'P 1'
#
loop_
_entity.id
_entity.type
_entity.pdbx_description
1 polymer ?
#
loop_
_entity_poly.entity_id
_entity_poly.type
_entity_poly.pdbx_seq_one_letter_code
_entity_poly.pdbx_strand_id
1 'polypeptide(L)' 'PPTYQNSYHLAPKNPFRADPVDEIVKNVMEMRLEDITYDAATAPTICASIAQEIRKKIMKLEFDR' A
#
# COMPACT_ATOMS: atom_id res chain seq x y z
N PRO A 1 -37.10 8.51 -20.29
CA PRO A 1 -36.33 8.30 -19.04
C PRO A 1 -35.25 9.38 -18.92
N PRO A 2 -35.06 10.03 -17.77
CA PRO A 2 -34.07 11.09 -17.65
C PRO A 2 -32.66 10.52 -17.85
N THR A 3 -31.90 11.13 -18.76
CA THR A 3 -30.59 10.68 -19.27
C THR A 3 -29.39 11.28 -18.51
N TYR A 4 -29.63 12.04 -17.45
CA TYR A 4 -28.57 12.71 -16.70
C TYR A 4 -28.86 12.62 -15.20
N GLN A 5 -28.35 11.55 -14.57
CA GLN A 5 -28.28 11.43 -13.12
C GLN A 5 -26.86 11.78 -12.66
N ASN A 6 -26.76 12.50 -11.54
CA ASN A 6 -25.50 12.86 -10.94
C ASN A 6 -24.77 11.59 -10.47
N SER A 7 -23.58 11.31 -11.02
CA SER A 7 -22.75 10.14 -10.65
C SER A 7 -21.89 10.39 -9.40
N TYR A 8 -22.13 11.51 -8.72
CA TYR A 8 -21.40 11.90 -7.53
C TYR A 8 -21.74 10.94 -6.38
N HIS A 9 -20.80 10.07 -6.02
CA HIS A 9 -20.93 9.15 -4.90
C HIS A 9 -20.47 9.84 -3.61
N LEU A 10 -21.35 9.91 -2.62
CA LEU A 10 -21.04 10.49 -1.30
C LEU A 10 -20.13 9.59 -0.44
N ALA A 11 -20.06 8.30 -0.76
CA ALA A 11 -19.22 7.33 -0.08
C ALA A 11 -18.26 6.65 -1.07
N PRO A 12 -17.00 6.39 -0.67
CA PRO A 12 -16.05 5.63 -1.47
C PRO A 12 -16.61 4.22 -1.75
N LYS A 13 -16.42 3.70 -2.95
CA LYS A 13 -16.81 2.31 -3.30
C LYS A 13 -15.83 1.31 -2.69
N ASN A 14 -14.56 1.69 -2.64
CA ASN A 14 -13.49 0.92 -2.04
C ASN A 14 -12.77 1.77 -0.97
N PRO A 15 -13.34 1.88 0.24
CA PRO A 15 -12.69 2.61 1.33
C PRO A 15 -11.35 1.95 1.69
N PHE A 16 -10.44 2.73 2.25
CA PHE A 16 -9.20 2.21 2.83
C PHE A 16 -9.50 1.12 3.87
N ARG A 17 -8.80 -0.01 3.77
CA ARG A 17 -8.88 -1.13 4.72
C ARG A 17 -7.49 -1.41 5.28
N ALA A 18 -7.37 -1.42 6.60
CA ALA A 18 -6.10 -1.67 7.28
C ALA A 18 -5.63 -3.12 7.10
N ASP A 19 -6.52 -4.11 7.22
CA ASP A 19 -6.16 -5.54 7.15
C ASP A 19 -5.30 -5.92 5.92
N PRO A 20 -5.69 -5.61 4.66
CA PRO A 20 -4.87 -5.96 3.50
C PRO A 20 -3.56 -5.15 3.43
N VAL A 21 -3.55 -3.95 4.00
CA VAL A 21 -2.34 -3.10 4.05
C VAL A 21 -1.35 -3.68 5.05
N ASP A 22 -1.82 -4.10 6.23
CA ASP A 22 -1.00 -4.74 7.26
C ASP A 22 -0.41 -6.05 6.75
N GLU A 23 -1.19 -6.86 6.03
CA GLU A 23 -0.70 -8.08 5.39
C GLU A 23 0.39 -7.79 4.35
N ILE A 24 0.22 -6.76 3.53
CA ILE A 24 1.24 -6.32 2.55
C ILE A 24 2.52 -5.88 3.28
N VAL A 25 2.39 -5.06 4.32
CA VAL A 25 3.54 -4.55 5.08
C VAL A 25 4.32 -5.72 5.69
N LYS A 26 3.61 -6.63 6.37
CA LYS A 26 4.21 -7.80 7.01
C LYS A 26 4.95 -8.68 6.00
N ASN A 27 4.29 -9.06 4.90
CA ASN A 27 4.89 -9.89 3.87
C ASN A 27 6.12 -9.23 3.21
N VAL A 28 6.07 -7.92 2.93
CA VAL A 28 7.22 -7.22 2.34
C VAL A 28 8.37 -7.16 3.34
N MET A 29 8.10 -6.90 4.61
CA MET A 29 9.15 -6.85 5.64
C MET A 29 9.78 -8.22 5.87
N GLU A 30 8.99 -9.28 6.01
CA GLU A 30 9.51 -10.64 6.17
C GLU A 30 10.39 -11.04 4.97
N MET A 31 9.88 -10.92 3.75
CA MET A 31 10.61 -11.27 2.53
C MET A 31 11.91 -10.47 2.33
N ARG A 32 11.93 -9.19 2.72
CA ARG A 32 13.10 -8.33 2.52
C ARG A 32 14.12 -8.44 3.63
N LEU A 33 13.69 -8.71 4.87
CA LEU A 33 14.58 -8.75 6.03
C LEU A 33 15.10 -10.14 6.35
N GLU A 34 14.49 -11.21 5.83
CA GLU A 34 14.93 -12.60 6.05
C GLU A 34 16.39 -12.84 5.62
N ASP A 35 16.82 -12.25 4.50
CA ASP A 35 18.17 -12.45 3.93
C ASP A 35 19.16 -11.33 4.26
N ILE A 36 18.78 -10.34 5.08
CA ILE A 36 19.59 -9.13 5.31
C ILE A 36 20.12 -9.09 6.74
N THR A 37 21.44 -8.85 6.87
CA THR A 37 22.06 -8.50 8.14
C THR A 37 22.07 -6.98 8.33
N TYR A 38 21.88 -6.53 9.56
CA TYR A 38 21.82 -5.10 9.84
C TYR A 38 23.18 -4.43 9.60
N ASP A 39 23.16 -3.37 8.78
CA ASP A 39 24.29 -2.47 8.56
C ASP A 39 23.80 -1.02 8.57
N ALA A 40 24.44 -0.17 9.37
CA ALA A 40 24.02 1.21 9.56
C ALA A 40 24.16 2.08 8.30
N ALA A 41 25.09 1.73 7.39
CA ALA A 41 25.29 2.46 6.15
C ALA A 41 24.19 2.15 5.11
N THR A 42 23.76 0.89 5.03
CA THR A 42 22.76 0.42 4.05
C THR A 42 21.32 0.39 4.59
N ALA A 43 21.12 0.39 5.92
CA ALA A 43 19.78 0.37 6.50
C ALA A 43 18.85 1.49 5.98
N PRO A 44 19.27 2.77 5.85
CA PRO A 44 18.39 3.82 5.35
C PRO A 44 17.94 3.61 3.91
N THR A 45 18.83 3.12 3.04
CA THR A 45 18.51 2.86 1.63
C THR A 45 17.60 1.65 1.49
N ILE A 46 17.81 0.61 2.29
CA ILE A 46 16.94 -0.57 2.36
C ILE A 46 15.53 -0.17 2.82
N CYS A 47 15.43 0.60 3.90
CA CYS A 47 14.14 1.11 4.40
C CYS A 47 13.41 1.96 3.35
N ALA A 48 14.12 2.83 2.62
CA ALA A 48 13.53 3.60 1.54
C ALA A 48 12.99 2.69 0.41
N SER A 49 13.73 1.63 0.05
CA SER A 49 13.28 0.67 -0.97
C SER A 49 12.04 -0.12 -0.53
N ILE A 50 12.01 -0.55 0.74
CA ILE A 50 10.88 -1.25 1.35
C ILE A 50 9.64 -0.35 1.35
N ALA A 51 9.78 0.91 1.76
CA ALA A 51 8.69 1.87 1.76
C ALA A 51 8.14 2.13 0.34
N GLN A 52 9.02 2.21 -0.67
CA GLN A 52 8.60 2.34 -2.07
C GLN A 52 7.83 1.10 -2.56
N GLU A 53 8.27 -0.10 -2.17
CA GLU A 53 7.60 -1.35 -2.54
C GLU A 53 6.22 -1.47 -1.90
N ILE A 54 6.11 -1.19 -0.59
CA ILE A 54 4.84 -1.16 0.14
C ILE A 54 3.88 -0.18 -0.53
N ARG A 55 4.33 1.05 -0.81
CA ARG A 55 3.51 2.07 -1.48
C ARG A 55 3.02 1.60 -2.85
N LYS A 56 3.87 0.95 -3.65
CA LYS A 56 3.48 0.39 -4.96
C LYS A 56 2.41 -0.69 -4.81
N LYS A 57 2.53 -1.58 -3.81
CA LYS A 57 1.54 -2.63 -3.56
C LYS A 57 0.21 -2.06 -3.07
N ILE A 58 0.23 -1.07 -2.17
CA ILE A 58 -0.98 -0.39 -1.68
C ILE A 58 -1.69 0.36 -2.82
N MET A 59 -0.95 1.03 -3.72
CA MET A 59 -1.54 1.71 -4.87
C MET A 59 -2.29 0.78 -5.82
N LYS A 60 -1.92 -0.51 -5.89
CA LYS A 60 -2.63 -1.51 -6.70
C LYS A 60 -3.98 -1.94 -6.10
N LEU A 61 -4.25 -1.63 -4.83
CA LEU A 61 -5.52 -1.91 -4.20
C LEU A 61 -6.60 -0.89 -4.56
N GLU A 62 -6.23 0.19 -5.28
CA GLU A 62 -7.16 1.20 -5.82
C GLU A 62 -8.18 1.68 -4.78
N PHE A 63 -7.68 2.01 -3.58
CA PHE A 63 -8.52 2.61 -2.55
C PHE A 63 -9.02 3.99 -2.99
N ASP A 64 -10.31 4.21 -2.82
CA ASP A 64 -10.97 5.48 -3.08
C ASP A 64 -10.67 6.48 -1.96
N ARG A 65 -10.65 7.77 -2.32
CA ARG A 65 -10.39 8.90 -1.42
C ARG A 65 -11.64 9.37 -0.69
#